data_AF-A0A2G9UTF1-F1
#
_entry.id   AF-A0A2G9UTF1-F1
#
_cell.length_a   1.000
_cell.length_b   1.000
_cell.length_c   1.000
_cell.angle_alpha   90.00
_cell.angle_beta   90.00
_cell.angle_gamma   90.00
#
_symmetry.space_group_name_H-M   'P 1'
#
loop_
_entity.id
_entity.type
_entity.pdbx_description
1 polymer ?
#
loop_
_entity_poly.entity_id
_entity_poly.type
_entity_poly.pdbx_seq_one_letter_code
_entity_poly.pdbx_strand_id
1 'polypeptide(L)'
;MVWKTAPPRYHCTAGTIDTPHEIPEDGNLILELDTDACLGTATEVRYLEHVQAVVSFNSTRRGDTTLYLVSPMGTRTMILSRRPKDDDSKDGFTNWPFMTTHTWGENPIGKWRLIARFQGPGKHRGTLKKFSLMLHGTKEPPYAGIEPLLGHVNSKLQVVQTAHKRISP
;
A
#
# COMPACT_ATOMS: atom_id res chain seq x y z
N MET A 1 -11.99 14.38 -23.12
CA MET A 1 -10.95 13.39 -23.45
C MET A 1 -11.61 12.19 -24.05
N VAL A 2 -10.91 11.43 -24.88
CA VAL A 2 -11.32 10.06 -25.20
C VAL A 2 -10.49 9.14 -24.31
N TRP A 3 -11.14 8.24 -23.58
CA TRP A 3 -10.45 7.23 -22.80
C TRP A 3 -9.63 6.33 -23.72
N LYS A 4 -8.38 6.04 -23.35
CA LYS A 4 -7.55 5.03 -24.02
C LYS A 4 -7.30 3.89 -23.06
N THR A 5 -7.30 2.67 -23.58
CA THR A 5 -6.99 1.47 -22.79
C THR A 5 -5.62 1.60 -22.15
N ALA A 6 -5.53 1.27 -20.86
CA ALA A 6 -4.29 1.29 -20.11
C ALA A 6 -3.31 0.21 -20.61
N PRO A 7 -1.99 0.36 -20.34
CA PRO A 7 -0.99 -0.68 -20.60
C PRO A 7 -1.31 -1.99 -19.87
N PRO A 8 -0.63 -3.10 -20.22
CA PRO A 8 -0.74 -4.35 -19.50
C PRO A 8 -0.48 -4.20 -18.00
N ARG A 9 -1.30 -4.89 -17.20
CA ARG A 9 -1.17 -4.91 -15.75
C ARG A 9 -0.18 -5.98 -15.30
N TYR A 10 0.69 -5.62 -14.36
CA TYR A 10 1.66 -6.49 -13.70
C TYR A 10 1.36 -6.62 -12.20
N HIS A 11 1.97 -7.64 -11.58
CA HIS A 11 1.96 -7.83 -10.14
C HIS A 11 3.38 -8.12 -9.66
N CYS A 12 3.86 -7.36 -8.68
CA CYS A 12 5.18 -7.51 -8.09
C CYS A 12 5.05 -7.90 -6.61
N THR A 13 5.70 -8.99 -6.21
CA THR A 13 5.92 -9.31 -4.79
C THR A 13 7.11 -8.48 -4.30
N ALA A 14 6.82 -7.30 -3.74
CA ALA A 14 7.80 -6.28 -3.45
C ALA A 14 8.71 -6.60 -2.25
N GLY A 15 8.25 -7.47 -1.35
CA GLY A 15 9.01 -7.89 -0.19
C GLY A 15 8.15 -8.64 0.83
N THR A 16 8.82 -9.33 1.76
CA THR A 16 8.15 -10.04 2.87
C THR A 16 9.00 -9.99 4.12
N ILE A 17 8.38 -9.66 5.24
CA ILE A 17 8.91 -9.88 6.59
C ILE A 17 8.13 -11.06 7.17
N ASP A 18 8.82 -12.17 7.42
CA ASP A 18 8.23 -13.41 7.98
C ASP A 18 8.75 -13.71 9.39
N THR A 19 9.32 -12.70 10.05
CA THR A 19 9.76 -12.79 11.44
C THR A 19 8.70 -12.18 12.36
N PRO A 20 8.31 -12.88 13.45
CA PRO A 20 7.35 -12.34 14.40
C PRO A 20 7.86 -11.10 15.14
N HIS A 21 7.00 -10.09 15.28
CA HIS A 21 7.26 -8.87 16.04
C HIS A 21 6.11 -8.60 17.01
N GLU A 22 6.41 -8.33 18.27
CA GLU A 22 5.41 -7.90 19.23
C GLU A 22 4.91 -6.49 18.89
N ILE A 23 3.60 -6.29 18.97
CA ILE A 23 2.99 -4.95 18.87
C ILE A 23 3.10 -4.33 20.27
N PRO A 24 3.81 -3.19 20.43
CA PRO A 24 3.89 -2.49 21.71
C PRO A 24 2.51 -2.18 22.26
N GLU A 25 2.35 -2.31 23.58
CA GLU A 25 1.11 -1.95 24.28
C GLU A 25 0.76 -0.48 24.04
N ASP A 26 1.77 0.39 24.13
CA ASP A 26 1.69 1.82 23.82
C ASP A 26 2.66 2.19 22.69
N GLY A 27 2.20 3.06 21.79
CA GLY A 27 3.00 3.54 20.66
C GLY A 27 2.76 2.75 19.36
N ASN A 28 3.80 2.60 18.55
CA ASN A 28 3.72 2.03 17.21
C ASN A 28 4.77 0.93 17.01
N LEU A 29 4.36 -0.22 16.51
CA LEU A 29 5.27 -1.12 15.77
C LEU A 29 5.40 -0.57 14.35
N ILE A 30 6.63 -0.43 13.86
CA ILE A 30 6.91 0.01 12.49
C ILE A 30 7.77 -1.06 11.82
N LEU A 31 7.24 -1.68 10.76
CA LEU A 31 7.97 -2.60 9.90
C LEU A 31 8.29 -1.91 8.57
N GLU A 32 9.54 -1.95 8.15
CA GLU A 32 10.01 -1.28 6.93
C GLU A 32 10.43 -2.31 5.87
N LEU A 33 9.98 -2.12 4.63
CA LEU A 33 10.40 -2.88 3.46
C LEU A 33 10.99 -1.91 2.44
N ASP A 34 12.20 -2.17 1.97
CA ASP A 34 12.77 -1.49 0.81
C ASP A 34 12.56 -2.35 -0.43
N THR A 35 12.11 -1.75 -1.52
CA THR A 35 11.78 -2.47 -2.75
C THR A 35 12.20 -1.69 -3.99
N ASP A 36 12.70 -2.41 -4.98
CA ASP A 36 12.93 -1.91 -6.34
C ASP A 36 11.69 -2.06 -7.24
N ALA A 37 10.56 -2.53 -6.68
CA ALA A 37 9.34 -2.82 -7.42
C ALA A 37 9.54 -3.78 -8.61
N CYS A 38 10.39 -4.78 -8.42
CA CYS A 38 10.73 -5.83 -9.40
C CYS A 38 11.42 -5.25 -10.66
N LEU A 39 12.23 -4.20 -10.49
CA LEU A 39 12.94 -3.51 -11.56
C LEU A 39 13.70 -4.48 -12.48
N GLY A 40 13.53 -4.32 -13.80
CA GLY A 40 14.25 -5.14 -14.79
C GLY A 40 13.69 -6.54 -15.01
N THR A 41 12.62 -6.93 -14.30
CA THR A 41 11.96 -8.23 -14.47
C THR A 41 10.68 -8.12 -15.31
N ALA A 42 10.08 -9.27 -15.63
CA ALA A 42 8.78 -9.34 -16.33
C ALA A 42 7.60 -8.82 -15.49
N THR A 43 7.78 -8.57 -14.20
CA THR A 43 6.75 -8.13 -13.25
C THR A 43 6.98 -6.72 -12.70
N GLU A 44 7.88 -5.95 -13.32
CA GLU A 44 8.19 -4.58 -12.94
C GLU A 44 6.93 -3.69 -12.88
N VAL A 45 6.77 -2.94 -11.80
CA VAL A 45 5.69 -1.97 -11.61
C VAL A 45 6.28 -0.59 -11.37
N ARG A 46 5.96 0.38 -12.24
CA ARG A 46 6.42 1.77 -12.12
C ARG A 46 5.29 2.75 -11.76
N TYR A 47 4.05 2.41 -12.10
CA TYR A 47 2.87 3.22 -11.83
C TYR A 47 1.85 2.38 -11.10
N LEU A 48 1.61 2.71 -9.83
CA LEU A 48 0.68 1.95 -9.00
C LEU A 48 -0.78 2.08 -9.44
N GLU A 49 -1.53 1.00 -9.24
CA GLU A 49 -2.99 0.99 -9.29
C GLU A 49 -3.53 0.59 -7.91
N HIS A 50 -3.29 -0.67 -7.52
CA HIS A 50 -3.71 -1.21 -6.23
C HIS A 50 -2.50 -1.75 -5.49
N VAL A 51 -2.51 -1.61 -4.17
CA VAL A 51 -1.48 -2.19 -3.29
C VAL A 51 -2.15 -3.10 -2.28
N GLN A 52 -1.57 -4.27 -2.04
CA GLN A 52 -2.01 -5.17 -0.97
C GLN A 52 -0.92 -5.34 0.09
N ALA A 53 -1.30 -5.16 1.35
CA ALA A 53 -0.55 -5.60 2.50
C ALA A 53 -1.17 -6.90 3.00
N VAL A 54 -0.51 -8.02 2.72
CA VAL A 54 -0.94 -9.34 3.19
C VAL A 54 -0.35 -9.55 4.58
N VAL A 55 -1.20 -9.54 5.60
CA VAL A 55 -0.76 -9.53 7.00
C VAL A 55 -1.30 -10.75 7.75
N SER A 56 -0.43 -11.36 8.54
CA SER A 56 -0.79 -12.33 9.57
C SER A 56 -0.47 -11.75 10.94
N PHE A 57 -1.47 -11.60 11.81
CA PHE A 57 -1.27 -11.17 13.19
C PHE A 57 -2.30 -11.79 14.13
N ASN A 58 -1.93 -11.90 15.41
CA ASN A 58 -2.88 -12.20 16.48
C ASN A 58 -2.95 -11.04 17.48
N SER A 59 -4.06 -10.95 18.21
CA SER A 59 -4.26 -9.95 19.25
C SER A 59 -5.23 -10.50 20.29
N THR A 60 -5.01 -10.11 21.55
CA THR A 60 -5.98 -10.28 22.65
C THR A 60 -7.34 -9.62 22.36
N ARG A 61 -7.38 -8.61 21.48
CA ARG A 61 -8.61 -8.01 20.95
C ARG A 61 -8.37 -7.44 19.55
N ARG A 62 -8.85 -8.12 18.52
CA ARG A 62 -8.61 -7.78 17.11
C ARG A 62 -9.20 -6.44 16.70
N GLY A 63 -10.37 -6.08 17.24
CA GLY A 63 -11.06 -4.83 16.90
C GLY A 63 -10.34 -3.55 17.32
N ASP A 64 -9.41 -3.65 18.28
CA ASP A 64 -8.59 -2.51 18.71
C ASP A 64 -7.22 -2.48 18.02
N THR A 65 -6.85 -3.48 17.22
CA THR A 65 -5.67 -3.38 16.35
C THR A 65 -5.97 -2.48 15.15
N THR A 66 -5.10 -1.52 14.89
CA THR A 66 -5.16 -0.69 13.68
C THR A 66 -3.88 -0.82 12.87
N LEU A 67 -4.02 -0.75 11.55
CA LEU A 67 -2.90 -0.85 10.62
C LEU A 67 -2.89 0.34 9.66
N TYR A 68 -1.71 0.91 9.45
CA TYR A 68 -1.46 1.92 8.44
C TYR A 68 -0.36 1.47 7.50
N LEU A 69 -0.51 1.74 6.22
CA LEU A 69 0.51 1.57 5.21
C LEU A 69 0.99 2.94 4.74
N VAL A 70 2.29 3.15 4.66
CA VAL A 70 2.90 4.39 4.17
C VAL A 70 3.75 4.08 2.94
N SER A 71 3.46 4.76 1.83
CA SER A 71 4.22 4.62 0.59
C SER A 71 5.56 5.40 0.64
N PRO A 72 6.51 5.11 -0.28
CA PRO A 72 7.75 5.87 -0.40
C PRO A 72 7.53 7.36 -0.68
N MET A 73 6.44 7.71 -1.37
CA MET A 73 6.07 9.11 -1.65
C MET A 73 5.37 9.80 -0.47
N GLY A 74 5.15 9.09 0.65
CA GLY A 74 4.65 9.66 1.90
C GLY A 74 3.13 9.52 2.12
N THR A 75 2.40 8.93 1.18
CA THR A 75 0.96 8.72 1.33
C THR A 75 0.70 7.70 2.43
N ARG A 76 -0.01 8.14 3.47
CA ARG A 76 -0.39 7.31 4.63
C ARG A 76 -1.84 6.86 4.50
N THR A 77 -2.05 5.56 4.43
CA THR A 77 -3.37 4.91 4.32
C THR A 77 -3.68 4.13 5.58
N MET A 78 -4.86 4.32 6.18
CA MET A 78 -5.40 3.40 7.18
C MET A 78 -6.02 2.20 6.47
N ILE A 79 -5.42 1.01 6.61
CA ILE A 79 -5.87 -0.21 5.94
C ILE A 79 -6.67 -1.13 6.87
N LEU A 80 -6.57 -0.93 8.19
CA LEU A 80 -7.43 -1.54 9.19
C LEU A 80 -7.80 -0.47 10.24
N SER A 81 -9.08 -0.10 10.25
CA SER A 81 -9.63 0.82 11.25
C SER A 81 -10.05 0.08 12.52
N ARG A 82 -10.19 0.85 13.60
CA ARG A 82 -10.74 0.34 14.87
C ARG A 82 -12.19 -0.10 14.66
N ARG A 83 -12.53 -1.28 15.15
CA ARG A 83 -13.86 -1.89 15.10
C ARG A 83 -14.30 -2.28 16.51
N PRO A 84 -14.97 -1.39 17.27
CA PRO A 84 -15.25 -1.60 18.70
C PRO A 84 -16.06 -2.85 19.04
N LYS A 85 -16.85 -3.37 18.09
CA LYS A 85 -17.68 -4.58 18.24
C LYS A 85 -16.94 -5.87 17.86
N ASP A 86 -15.70 -5.79 17.38
CA ASP A 86 -14.87 -6.96 17.07
C ASP A 86 -14.03 -7.33 18.30
N ASP A 87 -14.56 -8.24 19.11
CA ASP A 87 -13.96 -8.74 20.34
C ASP A 87 -13.20 -10.07 20.15
N ASP A 88 -12.89 -10.42 18.90
CA ASP A 88 -12.09 -11.61 18.57
C ASP A 88 -10.72 -11.55 19.27
N SER A 89 -10.45 -12.60 20.04
CA SER A 89 -9.24 -12.80 20.83
C SER A 89 -8.46 -14.06 20.43
N LYS A 90 -8.90 -14.77 19.39
CA LYS A 90 -8.42 -16.11 19.04
C LYS A 90 -7.70 -16.12 17.70
N ASP A 91 -8.37 -15.64 16.64
CA ASP A 91 -7.97 -15.95 15.28
C ASP A 91 -7.10 -14.84 14.67
N GLY A 92 -7.36 -13.59 15.07
CA GLY A 92 -6.68 -12.43 14.50
C GLY A 92 -6.93 -12.33 12.99
N PHE A 93 -5.86 -12.20 12.22
CA PHE A 93 -5.87 -12.35 10.77
C PHE A 93 -4.74 -13.30 10.34
N THR A 94 -5.03 -14.15 9.35
CA THR A 94 -4.05 -15.06 8.76
C THR A 94 -4.02 -14.84 7.25
N ASN A 95 -2.89 -14.40 6.73
CA ASN A 95 -2.65 -14.07 5.32
C ASN A 95 -3.77 -13.18 4.73
N TRP A 96 -4.24 -12.19 5.49
CA TRP A 96 -5.34 -11.33 5.07
C TRP A 96 -4.85 -10.21 4.15
N PRO A 97 -5.36 -10.10 2.91
CA PRO A 97 -4.90 -9.10 1.94
C PRO A 97 -5.65 -7.78 2.12
N PHE A 98 -5.12 -6.87 2.94
CA PHE A 98 -5.64 -5.51 3.02
C PHE A 98 -5.25 -4.73 1.78
N MET A 99 -6.22 -4.12 1.08
CA MET A 99 -5.99 -3.43 -0.19
C MET A 99 -6.23 -1.92 -0.07
N THR A 100 -5.45 -1.12 -0.81
CA THR A 100 -5.66 0.33 -0.98
C THR A 100 -5.46 0.79 -2.42
N THR A 101 -6.16 1.86 -2.79
CA THR A 101 -6.02 2.63 -4.03
C THR A 101 -5.51 4.05 -3.80
N HIS A 102 -5.21 4.43 -2.56
CA HIS A 102 -4.82 5.82 -2.22
C HIS A 102 -3.51 6.26 -2.87
N THR A 103 -2.65 5.30 -3.23
CA THR A 103 -1.33 5.52 -3.84
C THR A 103 -1.37 5.39 -5.37
N TRP A 104 -2.54 5.48 -5.99
CA TRP A 104 -2.70 5.31 -7.44
C TRP A 104 -1.81 6.30 -8.21
N GLY A 105 -1.01 5.78 -9.13
CA GLY A 105 -0.08 6.52 -9.97
C GLY A 105 1.28 6.82 -9.34
N GLU A 106 1.46 6.58 -8.03
CA GLU A 106 2.75 6.78 -7.37
C GLU A 106 3.82 5.84 -7.92
N ASN A 107 5.08 6.29 -7.85
CA ASN A 107 6.24 5.43 -8.05
C ASN A 107 6.43 4.58 -6.77
N PRO A 108 6.35 3.24 -6.87
CA PRO A 108 6.42 2.37 -5.70
C PRO A 108 7.84 2.08 -5.20
N ILE A 109 8.89 2.51 -5.91
CA ILE A 109 10.27 2.21 -5.55
C ILE A 109 10.66 2.95 -4.25
N GLY A 110 11.31 2.23 -3.35
CA GLY A 110 11.84 2.73 -2.10
C GLY A 110 11.12 2.17 -0.88
N LYS A 111 11.20 2.92 0.23
CA LYS A 111 10.81 2.43 1.55
C LYS A 111 9.30 2.49 1.79
N TRP A 112 8.69 1.33 1.97
CA TRP A 112 7.34 1.14 2.49
C TRP A 112 7.36 0.89 3.99
N ARG A 113 6.34 1.37 4.70
CA ARG A 113 6.20 1.15 6.15
C ARG A 113 4.81 0.65 6.51
N LEU A 114 4.75 -0.50 7.21
CA LEU A 114 3.55 -0.97 7.88
C LEU A 114 3.61 -0.57 9.34
N ILE A 115 2.60 0.15 9.81
CA ILE A 115 2.49 0.63 11.19
C ILE A 115 1.33 -0.11 11.86
N ALA A 116 1.63 -0.86 12.92
CA ALA A 116 0.64 -1.53 13.75
C ALA A 116 0.59 -0.93 15.15
N ARG A 117 -0.62 -0.72 15.68
CA ARG A 117 -0.83 -0.20 17.04
C ARG A 117 -2.18 -0.59 17.59
N PHE A 118 -2.31 -0.61 18.92
CA PHE A 118 -3.59 -0.71 19.59
C PHE A 118 -4.26 0.66 19.74
N GLN A 119 -5.55 0.73 19.46
CA GLN A 119 -6.41 1.88 19.68
C GLN A 119 -7.70 1.40 20.33
N GLY A 120 -7.84 1.62 21.64
CA GLY A 120 -9.01 1.18 22.39
C GLY A 120 -8.77 1.27 23.90
N PRO A 121 -9.82 1.10 24.71
CA PRO A 121 -9.66 1.03 26.15
C PRO A 121 -9.04 -0.31 26.56
N GLY A 122 -8.15 -0.26 27.55
CA GLY A 122 -7.50 -1.45 28.09
C GLY A 122 -6.12 -1.71 27.49
N LYS A 123 -5.43 -2.69 28.08
CA LYS A 123 -4.09 -3.11 27.68
C LYS A 123 -4.21 -4.34 26.78
N HIS A 124 -3.74 -4.23 25.55
CA HIS A 124 -3.80 -5.30 24.57
C HIS A 124 -2.40 -5.78 24.22
N ARG A 125 -2.31 -7.08 23.93
CA ARG A 125 -1.10 -7.74 23.44
C ARG A 125 -1.40 -8.39 22.10
N GLY A 126 -0.39 -8.46 21.25
CA GLY A 126 -0.50 -9.10 19.95
C GLY A 126 0.85 -9.19 19.25
N THR A 127 0.93 -10.07 18.27
CA THR A 127 2.15 -10.32 17.50
C THR A 127 1.81 -10.23 16.02
N LEU A 128 2.53 -9.37 15.31
CA LEU A 128 2.53 -9.35 13.85
C LEU A 128 3.51 -10.43 13.39
N LYS A 129 2.97 -11.51 12.81
CA LYS A 129 3.73 -12.71 12.43
C LYS A 129 4.36 -12.58 11.05
N LYS A 130 3.60 -12.01 10.11
CA LYS A 130 4.00 -11.88 8.70
C LYS A 130 3.43 -10.62 8.07
N PHE A 131 4.22 -9.98 7.22
CA PHE A 131 3.80 -8.91 6.34
C PHE A 131 4.43 -9.10 4.95
N SER A 132 3.62 -9.29 3.93
CA SER A 132 4.03 -9.29 2.53
C SER A 132 3.41 -8.10 1.79
N LEU A 133 4.21 -7.41 0.99
CA LEU A 133 3.77 -6.28 0.16
C LEU A 133 3.60 -6.73 -1.29
N MET A 134 2.41 -6.54 -1.85
CA MET A 134 2.10 -6.82 -3.25
C MET A 134 1.74 -5.52 -3.95
N LEU A 135 2.40 -5.25 -5.07
CA LEU A 135 2.17 -4.06 -5.89
C LEU A 135 1.48 -4.48 -7.18
N HIS A 136 0.45 -3.76 -7.58
CA HIS A 136 -0.21 -3.93 -8.87
C HIS A 136 -0.19 -2.63 -9.63
N GLY A 137 0.07 -2.71 -10.93
CA GLY A 137 0.03 -1.56 -11.81
C GLY A 137 0.71 -1.81 -13.13
N THR A 138 1.23 -0.76 -13.75
CA THR A 138 1.82 -0.83 -15.09
C THR A 138 3.31 -0.51 -15.06
N LYS A 139 4.05 -1.05 -16.04
CA LYS A 139 5.43 -0.67 -16.31
C LYS A 139 5.48 0.62 -17.12
N GLU A 140 4.66 0.71 -18.16
CA GLU A 140 4.55 1.89 -19.01
C GLU A 140 3.62 2.96 -18.39
N PRO A 141 3.86 4.25 -18.65
CA PRO A 141 3.00 5.34 -18.20
C PRO A 141 1.58 5.22 -18.78
N PRO A 142 0.52 5.14 -17.96
CA PRO A 142 -0.84 4.91 -18.44
C PRO A 142 -1.46 6.12 -19.16
N TYR A 143 -0.84 7.29 -19.08
CA TYR A 143 -1.32 8.55 -19.67
C TYR A 143 -0.53 8.99 -20.92
N ALA A 144 0.47 8.24 -21.39
CA ALA A 144 1.31 8.66 -22.52
C ALA A 144 0.52 8.89 -23.81
N GLY A 145 -0.55 8.12 -24.02
CA GLY A 145 -1.43 8.27 -25.18
C GLY A 145 -2.54 9.31 -25.03
N ILE A 146 -2.75 9.92 -23.85
CA ILE A 146 -3.90 10.80 -23.63
C ILE A 146 -3.59 12.18 -24.19
N GLU A 147 -4.06 12.44 -25.40
CA GLU A 147 -4.08 13.78 -25.98
C GLU A 147 -5.24 14.61 -25.38
N PRO A 148 -5.00 15.89 -25.05
CA PRO A 148 -6.10 16.81 -24.75
C PRO A 148 -7.08 16.84 -25.93
N LEU A 149 -8.39 16.88 -25.66
CA LEU A 149 -9.32 17.19 -26.76
C LEU A 149 -8.99 18.57 -27.29
N LEU A 150 -8.90 18.71 -28.61
CA LEU A 150 -8.80 20.01 -29.29
C LEU A 150 -9.83 20.99 -28.67
N GLY A 151 -9.35 22.10 -28.12
CA GLY A 151 -10.17 23.14 -27.48
C GLY A 151 -10.48 22.96 -25.98
N HIS A 152 -10.17 21.82 -25.35
CA HIS A 152 -10.37 21.61 -23.92
C HIS A 152 -9.05 21.36 -23.19
N VAL A 153 -8.47 22.43 -22.65
CA VAL A 153 -7.30 22.35 -21.77
C VAL A 153 -7.76 21.85 -20.40
N ASN A 154 -7.42 20.62 -20.04
CA ASN A 154 -7.68 20.11 -18.70
C ASN A 154 -6.44 20.35 -17.83
N SER A 155 -6.50 21.38 -16.99
CA SER A 155 -5.43 21.76 -16.08
C SER A 155 -5.02 20.63 -15.13
N LYS A 156 -5.95 19.75 -14.72
CA LYS A 156 -5.64 18.61 -13.85
C LYS A 156 -4.77 17.57 -14.54
N LEU A 157 -5.01 17.27 -15.82
CA LEU A 157 -4.17 16.31 -16.56
C LEU A 157 -2.74 16.82 -16.72
N GLN A 158 -2.56 18.12 -16.99
CA GLN A 158 -1.22 18.73 -17.09
C GLN A 158 -0.46 18.65 -15.75
N VAL A 159 -1.13 18.85 -14.62
CA VAL A 159 -0.53 18.72 -13.29
C VAL A 159 -0.06 17.27 -13.05
N VAL A 160 -0.91 16.28 -13.37
CA VAL A 160 -0.56 14.85 -13.21
C VAL A 160 0.62 14.46 -14.11
N GLN A 161 0.58 14.81 -15.39
CA GLN A 161 1.67 14.52 -16.34
C GLN A 161 2.98 15.19 -15.93
N THR A 162 2.93 16.43 -15.42
CA THR A 162 4.12 17.16 -14.96
C THR A 162 4.70 16.54 -13.70
N ALA A 163 3.85 16.15 -12.73
CA ALA A 163 4.28 15.44 -11.53
C ALA A 163 5.01 14.15 -11.90
N HIS A 164 4.44 13.32 -12.77
CA HIS A 164 5.05 12.05 -13.14
C HIS A 164 6.32 12.19 -14.00
N LYS A 165 6.42 13.21 -14.86
CA LYS A 165 7.63 13.49 -15.65
C LYS A 165 8.80 13.95 -14.78
N ARG A 166 8.54 14.62 -13.66
CA ARG A 166 9.59 15.02 -12.69
C ARG A 166 10.11 13.85 -11.84
N ILE A 167 9.36 12.74 -11.79
CA ILE A 167 9.61 11.57 -10.92
C ILE A 167 10.25 10.40 -11.72
N SER A 168 10.33 10.51 -13.05
CA SER A 168 11.05 9.55 -13.90
C SER A 168 12.51 9.98 -14.02
N PRO A 169 13.50 9.16 -13.61
CA PRO A 169 14.90 9.43 -13.90
C PRO A 169 15.20 9.41 -15.40
#